data_AF-A0A349B1E8-F1
#
_entry.id   AF-A0A349B1E8-F1
#
_cell.length_a   1.000
_cell.length_b   1.000
_cell.length_c   1.000
_cell.angle_alpha   90.00
_cell.angle_beta   90.00
_cell.angle_gamma   90.00
#
_symmetry.space_group_name_H-M   'P 1'
#
loop_
_entity.id
_entity.type
_entity.pdbx_description
1 polymer ?
#
loop_
_entity_poly.entity_id
_entity_poly.type
_entity_poly.pdbx_seq_one_letter_code
_entity_poly.pdbx_strand_id
1 'polypeptide(L)'
;MGVFEGIRAYETSAGPGIFRLTEHIERLHSSAKIMMMDMPYSVDELVEATKLVVRESGLPSAYIRPIAYYGYGEMGLNTLPCSVDVAIACWPWGAYLGDDAATKGVRMKISSWTRHEHNTMPPASKTTGNYVNSSR
;
A
#
# COMPACT_ATOMS: atom_id res chain seq x y z
N MET A 1 4.77 -6.21 -12.04
CA MET A 1 3.53 -6.41 -11.24
C MET A 1 3.87 -6.18 -9.77
N GLY A 2 2.96 -5.62 -8.97
CA GLY A 2 3.25 -5.37 -7.54
C GLY A 2 2.01 -5.29 -6.66
N VAL A 3 2.23 -5.38 -5.36
CA VAL A 3 1.25 -5.21 -4.28
C VAL A 3 1.72 -4.08 -3.37
N PHE A 4 0.79 -3.31 -2.81
CA PHE A 4 1.16 -2.16 -1.99
C PHE A 4 0.19 -1.92 -0.85
N GLU A 5 0.63 -1.12 0.11
CA GLU A 5 -0.20 -0.68 1.23
C GLU A 5 -0.32 0.83 1.34
N GLY A 6 -1.35 1.26 2.06
CA GLY A 6 -1.54 2.67 2.40
C GLY A 6 -1.77 2.79 3.89
N ILE A 7 -0.78 3.32 4.60
CA ILE A 7 -0.75 3.38 6.06
C ILE A 7 -0.60 4.84 6.49
N ARG A 8 -1.18 5.22 7.63
CA ARG A 8 -1.01 6.56 8.21
C ARG A 8 -0.29 6.50 9.56
N ALA A 9 0.68 7.38 9.71
CA ALA A 9 1.23 7.80 10.98
C ALA A 9 0.58 9.12 11.41
N TYR A 10 0.22 9.20 12.68
CA TYR A 10 -0.40 10.37 13.29
C TYR A 10 0.50 10.93 14.38
N GLU A 11 0.50 12.25 14.53
CA GLU A 11 1.17 12.89 15.65
C GLU A 11 0.45 12.52 16.94
N THR A 12 1.20 12.08 17.95
CA THR A 12 0.69 11.78 19.28
C THR A 12 1.57 12.43 20.34
N SER A 13 1.11 12.46 21.59
CA SER A 13 1.89 12.98 22.72
C SER A 13 3.21 12.25 22.97
N ALA A 14 3.38 11.02 22.44
CA ALA A 14 4.59 10.22 22.57
C ALA A 14 5.43 10.16 21.28
N GLY A 15 5.12 11.00 20.29
CA GLY A 15 5.71 10.97 18.94
C GLY A 15 4.78 10.34 17.89
N PRO A 16 5.26 10.11 16.66
CA PRO A 16 4.43 9.58 15.58
C PRO A 16 3.97 8.14 15.86
N GLY A 17 2.66 7.93 15.91
CA GLY A 17 2.01 6.63 16.08
C GLY A 17 1.47 6.09 14.74
N ILE A 18 1.86 4.87 14.37
CA ILE A 18 1.43 4.23 13.11
C ILE A 18 0.18 3.38 13.38
N PHE A 19 -0.94 3.73 12.73
CA PHE A 19 -2.22 3.08 13.00
C PHE A 19 -2.30 1.71 12.32
N ARG A 20 -2.55 0.65 13.12
CA ARG A 20 -2.77 -0.74 12.67
C ARG A 20 -1.66 -1.28 11.76
N LEU A 21 -0.41 -0.95 12.09
CA LEU A 21 0.74 -1.25 11.25
C LEU A 21 0.85 -2.75 10.92
N THR A 22 0.80 -3.62 11.93
CA THR A 22 0.94 -5.07 11.74
C THR A 22 -0.15 -5.60 10.80
N GLU A 23 -1.41 -5.22 10.99
CA GLU A 23 -2.50 -5.72 10.13
C GLU A 23 -2.39 -5.23 8.68
N HIS A 24 -1.84 -4.04 8.47
CA HIS A 24 -1.51 -3.58 7.12
C HIS A 24 -0.41 -4.43 6.48
N ILE A 25 0.66 -4.76 7.20
CA ILE A 25 1.75 -5.61 6.68
C ILE A 25 1.27 -7.05 6.45
N GLU A 26 0.44 -7.61 7.32
CA GLU A 26 -0.21 -8.92 7.11
C GLU A 26 -1.08 -8.93 5.85
N ARG A 27 -1.78 -7.83 5.57
CA ARG A 27 -2.56 -7.69 4.32
C ARG A 27 -1.66 -7.53 3.09
N LEU A 28 -0.49 -6.91 3.21
CA LEU A 28 0.53 -6.88 2.15
C LEU A 28 0.99 -8.31 1.81
N HIS A 29 1.31 -9.12 2.83
CA HIS A 29 1.65 -10.55 2.65
C HIS A 29 0.49 -11.34 2.05
N SER A 30 -0.74 -11.10 2.50
CA SER A 30 -1.93 -11.76 1.94
C SER A 30 -2.12 -11.41 0.45
N SER A 31 -1.91 -10.14 0.09
CA SER A 31 -1.95 -9.69 -1.31
C SER A 31 -0.85 -10.34 -2.14
N ALA A 32 0.38 -10.42 -1.61
CA ALA A 32 1.51 -11.10 -2.26
C ALA A 32 1.21 -12.59 -2.48
N LYS A 33 0.67 -13.28 -1.48
CA LYS A 33 0.26 -14.69 -1.56
C LYS A 33 -0.78 -14.93 -2.66
N ILE A 34 -1.80 -14.08 -2.76
CA ILE A 34 -2.81 -14.17 -3.84
C ILE A 34 -2.15 -14.06 -5.22
N MET A 35 -1.08 -13.27 -5.33
CA MET A 35 -0.32 -13.06 -6.58
C MET A 35 0.84 -14.04 -6.76
N MET A 36 0.93 -15.10 -5.94
CA MET A 36 2.04 -16.06 -5.94
C MET A 36 3.41 -15.40 -5.86
N MET A 37 3.51 -14.30 -5.13
CA MET A 37 4.74 -13.55 -4.90
C MET A 37 5.38 -14.01 -3.59
N ASP A 38 6.58 -14.58 -3.69
CA ASP A 38 7.37 -15.00 -2.54
C ASP A 38 8.00 -13.77 -1.87
N MET A 39 7.45 -13.37 -0.73
CA MET A 39 7.93 -12.20 0.01
C MET A 39 9.29 -12.51 0.66
N PRO A 40 10.35 -11.71 0.39
CA PRO A 40 11.68 -11.98 0.92
C PRO A 40 11.87 -11.58 2.39
N TYR A 41 10.92 -10.86 2.98
CA TYR A 41 10.96 -10.38 4.36
C TYR A 41 9.74 -10.88 5.13
N SER A 42 9.92 -11.11 6.42
CA SER A 42 8.84 -11.42 7.36
C SER A 42 7.99 -10.19 7.69
N VAL A 43 6.81 -10.43 8.25
CA VAL A 43 5.92 -9.37 8.76
C VAL A 43 6.65 -8.49 9.77
N ASP A 44 7.37 -9.09 10.72
CA ASP A 44 8.09 -8.36 11.77
C ASP A 44 9.21 -7.49 11.20
N GLU A 45 9.98 -7.99 10.24
CA GLU A 45 11.02 -7.21 9.56
C GLU A 45 10.44 -5.99 8.84
N LEU A 46 9.32 -6.15 8.13
CA LEU A 46 8.66 -5.06 7.43
C LEU A 46 7.99 -4.06 8.39
N VAL A 47 7.48 -4.52 9.54
CA VAL A 47 6.97 -3.67 10.62
C VAL A 47 8.10 -2.79 11.17
N GLU A 48 9.24 -3.39 11.51
CA GLU A 48 10.39 -2.65 12.04
C GLU A 48 11.02 -1.71 10.99
N ALA A 49 11.17 -2.16 9.75
CA ALA A 49 11.62 -1.31 8.65
C ALA A 49 10.68 -0.11 8.44
N THR A 50 9.37 -0.31 8.54
CA THR A 50 8.38 0.77 8.43
C THR A 50 8.53 1.80 9.57
N LYS A 51 8.70 1.33 10.81
CA LYS A 51 8.95 2.21 11.96
C LYS A 51 10.26 2.99 11.79
N LEU A 52 11.31 2.36 11.28
CA LEU A 52 12.59 3.00 11.00
C LEU A 52 12.43 4.13 9.98
N VAL A 53 11.77 3.87 8.84
CA VAL A 53 11.55 4.89 7.80
C VAL A 53 10.80 6.10 8.35
N VAL A 54 9.74 5.90 9.16
CA VAL A 54 9.00 7.00 9.77
C VAL A 54 9.87 7.77 10.76
N ARG A 55 10.67 7.08 11.58
CA ARG A 55 11.57 7.71 12.55
C ARG A 55 12.63 8.57 11.88
N GLU A 56 13.30 8.04 10.87
CA GLU A 56 14.37 8.75 10.13
C GLU A 56 13.83 9.90 9.27
N SER A 57 12.54 9.87 8.92
CA SER A 57 11.92 10.97 8.19
C SER A 57 11.76 12.26 9.01
N GLY A 58 11.76 12.16 10.34
CA GLY A 58 11.48 13.28 11.25
C GLY A 58 10.06 13.85 11.15
N LEU A 59 9.15 13.18 10.43
CA LEU A 59 7.79 13.65 10.23
C LEU A 59 6.91 13.37 11.47
N PRO A 60 6.20 14.38 12.02
CA PRO A 60 5.28 14.16 13.15
C PRO A 60 4.04 13.36 12.72
N SER A 61 3.65 13.47 11.44
CA SER A 61 2.61 12.67 10.80
C SER A 61 2.98 12.39 9.35
N ALA A 62 2.59 11.23 8.83
CA ALA A 62 3.00 10.81 7.50
C ALA A 62 2.00 9.83 6.87
N TYR A 63 1.95 9.84 5.54
CA TYR A 63 1.44 8.70 4.78
C TYR A 63 2.60 7.80 4.39
N ILE A 64 2.42 6.50 4.55
CA ILE A 64 3.44 5.49 4.33
C ILE A 64 2.96 4.56 3.22
N ARG A 65 3.86 4.23 2.29
CA ARG A 65 3.62 3.39 1.13
C ARG A 65 4.66 2.27 1.07
N PRO A 66 4.40 1.13 1.73
CA PRO A 66 5.08 -0.12 1.40
C PRO A 66 4.62 -0.60 0.01
N ILE A 67 5.56 -1.05 -0.80
CA ILE A 67 5.28 -1.72 -2.09
C ILE A 67 6.26 -2.88 -2.27
N ALA A 68 5.72 -4.04 -2.62
CA ALA A 68 6.49 -5.19 -3.08
C ALA A 68 6.20 -5.42 -4.57
N TYR A 69 7.23 -5.65 -5.36
CA TYR A 69 7.10 -5.79 -6.81
C TYR A 69 8.15 -6.74 -7.39
N TYR A 70 7.81 -7.38 -8.50
CA TYR A 70 8.80 -8.13 -9.27
C TYR A 70 9.78 -7.13 -9.89
N GLY A 71 11.04 -7.23 -9.47
CA GLY A 71 12.18 -6.42 -9.84
C GLY A 71 12.83 -6.91 -11.12
N TYR A 72 14.16 -6.79 -11.18
CA TYR A 72 14.93 -7.15 -12.36
C TYR A 72 14.89 -8.67 -12.61
N GLY A 73 14.86 -9.04 -13.89
CA GLY A 73 14.74 -10.43 -14.33
C GLY A 73 14.42 -10.50 -15.82
N GLU A 74 13.76 -11.58 -16.22
CA GLU A 74 13.34 -11.78 -17.61
C GLU A 74 12.24 -10.80 -18.02
N MET A 75 12.35 -10.25 -19.23
CA MET A 75 11.37 -9.30 -19.79
C MET A 75 10.21 -10.05 -20.46
N GLY A 76 9.51 -10.87 -19.67
CA GLY A 76 8.34 -11.66 -20.08
C GLY A 76 7.17 -11.52 -19.10
N LEU A 77 6.03 -12.14 -19.42
CA LEU A 77 4.89 -12.21 -18.48
C LEU A 77 5.14 -13.19 -17.34
N ASN A 78 6.02 -14.16 -17.54
CA ASN A 78 6.45 -15.08 -16.51
C ASN A 78 7.32 -14.35 -15.49
N THR A 79 6.90 -14.36 -14.23
CA THR A 79 7.55 -13.63 -13.14
C THR A 79 8.46 -14.51 -12.28
N LEU A 80 8.44 -15.83 -12.47
CA LEU A 80 9.29 -16.78 -11.76
C LEU A 80 10.80 -16.45 -11.79
N PRO A 81 11.39 -15.93 -12.88
CA PRO A 81 12.81 -15.60 -12.90
C PRO A 81 13.14 -14.20 -12.34
N CYS A 82 12.14 -13.44 -11.88
CA CYS A 82 12.34 -12.08 -11.38
C CYS A 82 12.54 -12.08 -9.86
N SER A 83 13.45 -11.25 -9.35
CA SER A 83 13.53 -11.00 -7.91
C SER A 83 12.28 -10.28 -7.42
N VAL A 84 11.99 -10.38 -6.12
CA VAL A 84 10.99 -9.55 -5.46
C VAL A 84 11.72 -8.45 -4.69
N ASP A 85 11.48 -7.20 -5.09
CA ASP A 85 12.01 -6.03 -4.39
C ASP A 85 10.92 -5.40 -3.54
N VAL A 86 11.31 -4.85 -2.38
CA VAL A 86 10.40 -4.15 -1.47
C VAL A 86 10.93 -2.75 -1.18
N ALA A 87 10.07 -1.75 -1.31
CA ALA A 87 10.36 -0.37 -0.95
C ALA A 87 9.33 0.16 0.05
N ILE A 88 9.79 0.96 1.00
CA ILE A 88 8.94 1.66 1.96
C ILE A 88 9.30 3.15 1.89
N ALA A 89 8.33 3.97 1.52
CA ALA A 89 8.48 5.42 1.48
C ALA A 89 7.44 6.09 2.37
N CYS A 90 7.75 7.27 2.90
CA CYS A 90 6.80 8.10 3.62
C CYS A 90 6.95 9.59 3.26
N TRP A 91 5.86 10.33 3.35
CA TRP A 91 5.82 11.78 3.08
C TRP A 91 4.59 12.43 3.75
N PRO A 92 4.57 13.76 3.90
CA PRO A 92 3.39 14.46 4.41
C PRO A 92 2.19 14.28 3.47
N TRP A 93 1.02 13.91 4.00
CA TRP A 93 -0.21 13.83 3.20
C TRP A 93 -1.41 14.31 4.02
N GLY A 94 -2.00 15.44 3.61
CA GLY A 94 -3.21 16.02 4.19
C GLY A 94 -4.49 15.21 3.94
N ALA A 95 -5.65 15.86 4.00
CA ALA A 95 -6.92 15.17 3.75
C ALA A 95 -7.01 14.71 2.28
N TYR A 96 -7.31 13.42 2.05
CA TYR A 96 -7.32 12.85 0.70
C TYR A 96 -8.39 13.48 -0.22
N LEU A 97 -9.53 13.87 0.35
CA LEU A 97 -10.66 14.45 -0.38
C LEU A 97 -10.73 15.99 -0.25
N GLY A 98 -9.68 16.62 0.27
CA GLY A 98 -9.64 18.04 0.61
C GLY A 98 -9.98 18.31 2.08
N ASP A 99 -9.49 19.43 2.60
CA ASP A 99 -9.49 19.73 4.04
C ASP A 99 -10.91 19.91 4.61
N ASP A 100 -11.84 20.39 3.79
CA ASP A 100 -13.25 20.57 4.14
C ASP A 100 -14.08 19.28 4.03
N ALA A 101 -13.53 18.20 3.45
CA ALA A 101 -14.32 16.98 3.19
C ALA A 101 -14.86 16.34 4.46
N ALA A 102 -14.11 16.43 5.56
CA ALA A 102 -14.51 15.87 6.84
C ALA A 102 -15.66 16.66 7.50
N THR A 103 -15.81 17.95 7.19
CA THR A 103 -16.80 18.84 7.83
C THR A 103 -18.00 19.13 6.93
N LYS A 104 -17.77 19.37 5.64
CA LYS A 104 -18.80 19.73 4.65
C LYS A 104 -19.25 18.54 3.80
N GLY A 105 -18.58 17.40 3.91
CA GLY A 105 -18.78 16.25 3.04
C GLY A 105 -18.22 16.50 1.63
N VAL A 106 -18.49 15.56 0.73
CA VAL A 106 -18.06 15.63 -0.68
C VAL A 106 -19.20 15.28 -1.62
N ARG A 107 -19.15 15.82 -2.84
CA ARG A 107 -20.06 15.39 -3.91
C ARG A 107 -19.49 14.16 -4.60
N MET A 108 -20.30 13.12 -4.73
CA MET A 108 -19.94 11.88 -5.40
C MET A 108 -20.78 11.68 -6.66
N LYS A 109 -20.29 10.86 -7.59
CA LYS A 109 -21.00 10.44 -8.81
C LYS A 109 -20.90 8.93 -8.94
N ILE A 110 -21.99 8.31 -9.40
CA ILE A 110 -21.98 6.90 -9.82
C ILE A 110 -21.16 6.81 -11.11
N SER A 111 -20.05 6.07 -11.07
CA SER A 111 -19.17 5.86 -12.22
C SER A 111 -19.90 5.07 -13.31
N SER A 112 -19.54 5.34 -14.57
CA SER A 112 -19.94 4.49 -15.71
C SER A 112 -19.11 3.21 -15.82
N TRP A 113 -18.02 3.10 -15.06
CA TRP A 113 -17.14 1.94 -15.03
C TRP A 113 -17.58 0.95 -13.95
N THR A 114 -17.71 -0.32 -14.34
CA THR A 114 -17.98 -1.42 -13.40
C THR A 114 -16.71 -1.78 -12.62
N ARG A 115 -16.88 -2.20 -11.37
CA ARG A 115 -15.80 -2.79 -10.58
C ARG A 115 -15.38 -4.15 -11.14
N HIS A 116 -14.17 -4.58 -10.79
CA HIS A 116 -13.65 -5.89 -11.19
C HIS A 116 -14.53 -7.02 -10.66
N GLU A 117 -14.79 -8.01 -11.52
CA GLU A 117 -15.39 -9.26 -11.12
C GLU A 117 -14.43 -10.09 -10.26
N HIS A 118 -14.98 -10.82 -9.28
CA HIS A 118 -14.21 -11.51 -8.24
C HIS A 118 -13.18 -12.51 -8.78
N ASN A 119 -13.49 -13.15 -9.91
CA ASN A 119 -12.64 -14.17 -10.53
C ASN A 119 -11.84 -13.66 -11.74
N THR A 120 -11.92 -12.36 -12.05
CA THR A 120 -11.13 -11.74 -13.13
C THR A 120 -9.87 -11.10 -12.56
N MET A 121 -10.03 -10.26 -11.54
CA MET A 121 -8.94 -9.63 -10.80
C MET A 121 -9.31 -9.64 -9.32
N PRO A 122 -8.62 -10.39 -8.45
CA PRO A 122 -9.03 -10.58 -7.07
C PRO A 122 -9.13 -9.24 -6.32
N PRO A 123 -10.34 -8.79 -5.93
CA PRO A 123 -10.51 -7.51 -5.25
C PRO A 123 -9.96 -7.53 -3.82
N ALA A 124 -9.76 -8.73 -3.26
CA ALA A 124 -9.13 -8.94 -1.96
C ALA A 124 -7.62 -8.64 -1.96
N SER A 125 -6.97 -8.60 -3.13
CA SER A 125 -5.55 -8.25 -3.24
C SER A 125 -5.40 -6.77 -3.60
N LYS A 126 -4.51 -6.08 -2.89
CA LYS A 126 -4.20 -4.66 -3.13
C LYS A 126 -3.06 -4.53 -4.15
N THR A 127 -3.36 -4.90 -5.40
CA THR A 127 -2.39 -4.88 -6.51
C THR A 127 -2.33 -3.54 -7.21
N THR A 128 -1.20 -3.24 -7.84
CA THR A 128 -1.04 -2.05 -8.69
C THR A 128 -1.95 -2.09 -9.92
N GLY A 129 -2.13 -3.28 -10.52
CA GLY A 129 -2.98 -3.46 -11.71
C GLY A 129 -4.46 -3.17 -11.46
N ASN A 130 -4.98 -3.45 -10.25
CA ASN A 130 -6.37 -3.17 -9.90
C ASN A 130 -6.71 -1.67 -10.01
N TYR A 131 -5.72 -0.78 -9.84
CA TYR A 131 -5.92 0.67 -9.84
C TYR A 131 -6.05 1.28 -11.22
N VAL A 132 -5.84 0.53 -12.32
CA VAL A 132 -6.20 1.02 -13.67
C VAL A 132 -7.69 1.37 -13.73
N ASN A 133 -8.55 0.58 -13.08
CA ASN A 133 -9.98 0.84 -12.95
C ASN A 133 -10.33 1.99 -12.00
N SER A 134 -9.46 2.30 -11.03
CA SER A 134 -9.72 3.31 -9.99
C SER A 134 -9.06 4.67 -10.24
N SER A 135 -8.29 4.80 -11.33
CA SER A 135 -7.52 6.02 -11.62
C SER A 135 -8.33 7.14 -12.29
N ARG A 136 -9.56 6.86 -12.77
CA ARG A 136 -10.46 7.84 -13.39
C ARG A 136 -11.93 7.52 -13.13
#